data_AF-A0AB35S6K9-F1
#
_entry.id   AF-A0AB35S6K9-F1
#
_cell.length_a   1.000
_cell.length_b   1.000
_cell.length_c   1.000
_cell.angle_alpha   90.00
_cell.angle_beta   90.00
_cell.angle_gamma   90.00
#
_symmetry.space_group_name_H-M   'P 1'
#
loop_
_entity.id
_entity.type
_entity.pdbx_description
1 polymer ?
#
loop_
_entity_poly.entity_id
_entity_poly.type
_entity_poly.pdbx_seq_one_letter_code
_entity_poly.pdbx_strand_id
1 'polypeptide(L)'
;MNTIATLASSNTGPLGNLAKFDSPIPHAVGQKKKTDKQAPTTGNGSLRTGSRTPLSNADVPETITIIERSMLEISKTNLTPLAQNAVRRLAAFANPDFYRAQAMRQPVHNKPRIIYCGEETDDSILLPRGCREAVVALLTDAGCTVTFDDERNQGKRIRVKFIGSLRAPQSEAAKTMLEYDDGILVAPTGFGKTVIAADLIAKRKTNTLIIIRSSSLMEQWRDRLRYGHFR
;
A
#
# COMPACT_ATOMS: atom_id res chain seq x y z
N MET A 1 5.65 10.99 7.87
CA MET A 1 6.77 10.88 6.92
C MET A 1 6.80 9.44 6.43
N ASN A 2 5.97 9.00 5.48
CA ASN A 2 6.14 7.63 4.98
C ASN A 2 7.28 7.57 3.96
N THR A 3 8.11 6.54 4.06
CA THR A 3 9.01 6.16 2.97
C THR A 3 9.14 4.65 2.87
N ILE A 4 9.07 4.17 1.63
CA ILE A 4 9.33 2.80 1.21
C ILE A 4 10.78 2.45 1.56
N ALA A 5 11.00 1.53 2.50
CA ALA A 5 12.32 0.97 2.74
C ALA A 5 12.61 -0.13 1.71
N THR A 6 13.46 0.18 0.72
CA THR A 6 14.06 -0.80 -0.20
C THR A 6 15.53 -0.97 0.17
N LEU A 7 15.89 -2.12 0.75
CA LEU A 7 17.28 -2.55 0.93
C LEU A 7 17.63 -3.57 -0.15
N ALA A 8 18.42 -3.16 -1.14
CA ALA A 8 19.01 -4.05 -2.13
C ALA A 8 20.40 -4.49 -1.65
N SER A 9 20.61 -5.81 -1.47
CA SER A 9 21.95 -6.39 -1.32
C SER A 9 22.27 -7.32 -2.49
N SER A 10 23.43 -7.08 -3.09
CA SER A 10 24.06 -7.73 -4.23
C SER A 10 24.10 -9.27 -4.17
N ASN A 11 23.85 -9.88 -5.33
CA ASN A 11 23.73 -11.31 -5.57
C ASN A 11 25.05 -11.87 -6.13
N THR A 12 25.74 -12.80 -5.45
CA THR A 12 26.80 -13.64 -6.05
C THR A 12 26.72 -15.06 -5.48
N GLY A 13 26.26 -16.02 -6.30
CA GLY A 13 26.12 -17.44 -5.95
C GLY A 13 25.47 -18.21 -7.11
N PRO A 14 25.76 -19.52 -7.29
CA PRO A 14 25.88 -20.14 -8.60
C PRO A 14 24.54 -20.66 -9.14
N LEU A 15 23.71 -19.76 -9.66
CA LEU A 15 22.69 -20.07 -10.66
C LEU A 15 22.73 -18.95 -11.70
N GLY A 16 23.61 -19.13 -12.69
CA GLY A 16 23.77 -18.21 -13.81
C GLY A 16 22.58 -18.24 -14.77
N ASN A 17 22.30 -17.05 -15.30
CA ASN A 17 21.70 -16.77 -16.61
C ASN A 17 20.20 -17.04 -16.84
N LEU A 18 19.38 -16.02 -16.52
CA LEU A 18 18.33 -15.57 -17.45
C LEU A 18 18.16 -14.03 -17.33
N ALA A 19 18.63 -13.35 -18.38
CA ALA A 19 18.53 -11.92 -18.70
C ALA A 19 19.37 -10.91 -17.88
N LYS A 20 20.36 -10.31 -18.57
CA LYS A 20 21.11 -9.10 -18.16
C LYS A 20 20.28 -7.86 -18.51
N PHE A 21 20.23 -6.87 -17.61
CA PHE A 21 19.82 -5.51 -17.94
C PHE A 21 21.04 -4.60 -17.77
N ASP A 22 21.76 -4.35 -18.85
CA ASP A 22 22.73 -3.26 -18.93
C ASP A 22 21.98 -2.01 -19.42
N SER A 23 22.18 -0.89 -18.72
CA SER A 23 21.93 0.48 -19.21
C SER A 23 23.31 1.17 -19.35
N PRO A 24 23.50 2.32 -20.05
CA PRO A 24 22.58 3.11 -20.88
C PRO A 24 23.19 3.65 -22.24
N ILE A 25 22.32 4.19 -23.14
CA ILE A 25 22.55 5.25 -24.20
C ILE A 25 23.33 4.81 -25.48
N PRO A 26 22.99 5.21 -26.76
CA PRO A 26 22.84 6.60 -27.25
C PRO A 26 21.77 6.94 -28.32
N HIS A 27 21.54 8.24 -28.46
CA HIS A 27 20.86 8.92 -29.57
C HIS A 27 21.51 8.61 -30.94
N ALA A 28 20.70 8.37 -31.99
CA ALA A 28 20.74 9.05 -33.29
C ALA A 28 19.82 8.39 -34.34
N VAL A 29 18.91 9.22 -34.89
CA VAL A 29 18.52 9.37 -36.31
C VAL A 29 18.43 8.12 -37.21
N GLY A 30 17.22 7.91 -37.76
CA GLY A 30 17.07 7.55 -39.18
C GLY A 30 16.29 6.27 -39.52
N GLN A 31 15.13 6.50 -40.14
CA GLN A 31 14.41 5.65 -41.11
C GLN A 31 13.34 4.64 -40.62
N LYS A 32 12.14 4.83 -41.19
CA LYS A 32 10.90 4.05 -41.00
C LYS A 32 10.94 2.72 -41.78
N LYS A 33 10.41 1.65 -41.19
CA LYS A 33 9.56 0.67 -41.91
C LYS A 33 8.59 -0.06 -40.97
N LYS A 34 7.43 -0.40 -41.53
CA LYS A 34 6.17 -0.82 -40.90
C LYS A 34 6.15 -2.29 -40.43
N THR A 35 5.18 -2.54 -39.54
CA THR A 35 4.51 -3.81 -39.13
C THR A 35 5.37 -4.81 -38.36
N ASP A 36 5.13 -5.00 -37.06
CA ASP A 36 4.14 -5.96 -36.55
C ASP A 36 3.83 -5.74 -35.05
N LYS A 37 2.74 -6.35 -34.59
CA LYS A 37 2.08 -6.21 -33.27
C LYS A 37 3.02 -6.11 -32.06
N GLN A 38 2.96 -4.97 -31.37
CA GLN A 38 3.58 -4.79 -30.05
C GLN A 38 2.49 -4.81 -28.96
N ALA A 39 2.62 -5.75 -28.02
CA ALA A 39 1.80 -5.77 -26.81
C ALA A 39 2.02 -4.47 -26.01
N PRO A 40 0.98 -3.81 -25.49
CA PRO A 40 1.17 -2.60 -24.73
C PRO A 40 1.82 -2.93 -23.38
N THR A 41 2.96 -2.27 -23.19
CA THR A 41 3.81 -2.17 -22.01
C THR A 41 3.01 -1.97 -20.72
N THR A 42 3.42 -2.68 -19.67
CA THR A 42 3.03 -2.52 -18.27
C THR A 42 3.17 -1.06 -17.85
N GLY A 43 2.07 -0.31 -17.86
CA GLY A 43 1.96 1.02 -17.27
C GLY A 43 1.11 0.95 -16.03
N ASN A 44 1.64 1.44 -14.90
CA ASN A 44 0.84 1.74 -13.72
C ASN A 44 -0.35 2.59 -14.16
N GLY A 45 -1.55 2.02 -14.09
CA GLY A 45 -2.79 2.60 -14.62
C GLY A 45 -3.26 3.80 -13.79
N SER A 46 -2.49 4.89 -13.83
CA SER A 46 -2.96 6.20 -13.38
C SER A 46 -4.16 6.59 -14.23
N LEU A 47 -5.29 6.85 -13.58
CA LEU A 47 -6.46 7.42 -14.22
C LEU A 47 -6.06 8.70 -14.95
N ARG A 48 -6.40 8.79 -16.24
CA ARG A 48 -6.12 9.95 -17.10
C ARG A 48 -6.16 11.26 -16.30
N THR A 49 -5.02 11.93 -16.21
CA THR A 49 -4.85 13.30 -15.72
C THR A 49 -5.43 14.25 -16.77
N GLY A 50 -6.76 14.25 -16.96
CA GLY A 50 -7.43 15.38 -17.61
C GLY A 50 -7.17 16.64 -16.79
N SER A 51 -7.23 17.83 -17.43
CA SER A 51 -7.12 19.14 -16.75
C SER A 51 -7.98 19.13 -15.49
N ARG A 52 -7.33 18.98 -14.33
CA ARG A 52 -8.02 18.92 -13.05
C ARG A 52 -8.22 20.35 -12.59
N THR A 53 -9.46 20.73 -12.28
CA THR A 53 -9.69 21.92 -11.48
C THR A 53 -9.03 21.64 -10.12
N PRO A 54 -7.99 22.38 -9.73
CA PRO A 54 -7.41 22.23 -8.41
C PRO A 54 -8.46 22.61 -7.37
N LEU A 55 -8.40 21.97 -6.20
CA LEU A 55 -9.22 22.39 -5.07
C LEU A 55 -8.73 23.76 -4.58
N SER A 56 -9.68 24.60 -4.20
CA SER A 56 -9.44 25.88 -3.58
C SER A 56 -9.91 25.88 -2.13
N ASN A 57 -9.58 26.93 -1.37
CA ASN A 57 -10.08 27.15 -0.02
C ASN A 57 -11.61 27.32 0.06
N ALA A 58 -12.29 27.59 -1.06
CA ALA A 58 -13.76 27.63 -1.13
C ALA A 58 -14.38 26.22 -1.21
N ASP A 59 -13.59 25.19 -1.54
CA ASP A 59 -14.06 23.82 -1.72
C ASP A 59 -14.04 22.99 -0.43
N VAL A 60 -13.28 23.45 0.56
CA VAL A 60 -12.98 22.74 1.81
C VAL A 60 -13.19 23.67 3.01
N PRO A 61 -13.50 23.13 4.21
CA PRO A 61 -13.54 23.94 5.42
C PRO A 61 -12.12 24.37 5.84
N GLU A 62 -12.02 25.36 6.75
CA GLU A 62 -10.73 25.77 7.34
C GLU A 62 -10.05 24.63 8.10
N THR A 63 -10.84 23.81 8.81
CA THR A 63 -10.36 22.65 9.57
C THR A 63 -11.31 21.48 9.38
N ILE A 64 -10.74 20.27 9.27
CA ILE A 64 -11.50 19.03 9.21
C ILE A 64 -10.87 17.98 10.12
N THR A 65 -11.70 17.35 10.94
CA THR A 65 -11.32 16.21 11.77
C THR A 65 -11.70 14.92 11.04
N ILE A 66 -10.71 14.07 10.79
CA ILE A 66 -10.91 12.74 10.22
C ILE A 66 -10.96 11.72 11.36
N ILE A 67 -12.01 10.92 11.42
CA ILE A 67 -12.13 9.86 12.42
C ILE A 67 -11.44 8.60 11.87
N GLU A 68 -10.46 8.10 12.62
CA GLU A 68 -9.68 6.92 12.24
C GLU A 68 -10.23 5.67 12.94
N ARG A 69 -10.84 4.76 12.18
CA ARG A 69 -11.36 3.46 12.65
C ARG A 69 -10.77 2.32 11.81
N SER A 70 -11.60 1.42 11.28
CA SER A 70 -11.22 0.47 10.22
C SER A 70 -10.96 1.18 8.89
N MET A 71 -11.63 2.31 8.66
CA MET A 71 -11.46 3.22 7.53
C MET A 71 -11.24 4.64 8.05
N LEU A 72 -10.82 5.55 7.16
CA LEU A 72 -10.75 6.98 7.40
C LEU A 72 -12.12 7.57 7.08
N GLU A 73 -12.83 8.03 8.10
CA GLU A 73 -14.14 8.63 7.95
C GLU A 73 -14.00 10.15 7.80
N ILE A 74 -14.52 10.67 6.70
CA ILE A 74 -14.42 12.08 6.32
C ILE A 74 -15.83 12.61 6.15
N SER A 75 -16.25 13.57 6.99
CA SER A 75 -17.58 14.18 6.87
C SER A 75 -17.72 14.91 5.54
N LYS A 76 -18.86 14.73 4.87
CA LYS A 76 -19.24 15.47 3.66
C LYS A 76 -19.63 16.91 3.96
N THR A 77 -19.95 17.21 5.22
CA THR A 77 -20.35 18.54 5.66
C THR A 77 -19.26 19.56 5.34
N ASN A 78 -19.65 20.69 4.75
CA ASN A 78 -18.75 21.77 4.32
C ASN A 78 -17.72 21.38 3.24
N LEU A 79 -17.83 20.20 2.62
CA LEU A 79 -17.09 19.85 1.41
C LEU A 79 -17.97 20.08 0.19
N THR A 80 -17.48 20.83 -0.80
CA THR A 80 -18.19 20.96 -2.08
C THR A 80 -18.26 19.62 -2.80
N PRO A 81 -19.22 19.41 -3.72
CA PRO A 81 -19.25 18.21 -4.54
C PRO A 81 -17.95 17.95 -5.31
N LEU A 82 -17.19 19.00 -5.63
CA LEU A 82 -15.87 18.90 -6.23
C LEU A 82 -14.86 18.26 -5.25
N ALA A 83 -14.76 18.80 -4.02
CA ALA A 83 -13.89 18.25 -2.97
C ALA A 83 -14.27 16.80 -2.62
N GLN A 84 -15.56 16.53 -2.41
CA GLN A 84 -16.03 15.17 -2.14
C GLN A 84 -15.61 14.19 -3.24
N ASN A 85 -15.74 14.57 -4.51
CA ASN A 85 -15.30 13.73 -5.63
C ASN A 85 -13.78 13.60 -5.74
N ALA A 86 -13.01 14.61 -5.34
CA ALA A 86 -11.56 14.51 -5.26
C ALA A 86 -11.13 13.50 -4.18
N VAL A 87 -11.78 13.54 -3.00
CA VAL A 87 -11.57 12.59 -1.90
C VAL A 87 -11.91 11.15 -2.34
N ARG A 88 -13.09 10.91 -2.93
CA ARG A 88 -13.46 9.58 -3.46
C ARG A 88 -12.42 9.02 -4.44
N ARG A 89 -11.85 9.88 -5.29
CA ARG A 89 -10.87 9.44 -6.30
C ARG A 89 -9.55 8.95 -5.69
N LEU A 90 -9.23 9.31 -4.44
CA LEU A 90 -8.05 8.78 -3.75
C LEU A 90 -8.12 7.27 -3.55
N ALA A 91 -9.32 6.70 -3.48
CA ALA A 91 -9.55 5.26 -3.36
C ALA A 91 -10.07 4.64 -4.67
N ALA A 92 -9.96 5.34 -5.81
CA ALA A 92 -10.43 4.85 -7.11
C ALA A 92 -9.27 4.65 -8.09
N PHE A 93 -9.27 3.53 -8.82
CA PHE A 93 -8.26 3.24 -9.84
C PHE A 93 -8.82 2.45 -11.03
N ALA A 94 -8.08 2.47 -12.13
CA ALA A 94 -8.42 1.76 -13.35
C ALA A 94 -8.37 0.24 -13.13
N ASN A 95 -9.45 -0.49 -13.44
CA ASN A 95 -9.52 -1.94 -13.24
C ASN A 95 -8.62 -2.69 -14.24
N PRO A 96 -7.49 -3.28 -13.83
CA PRO A 96 -6.57 -3.95 -14.76
C PRO A 96 -7.23 -5.08 -15.56
N ASP A 97 -8.20 -5.77 -14.96
CA ASP A 97 -8.88 -6.90 -15.61
C ASP A 97 -9.82 -6.44 -16.74
N PHE A 98 -10.45 -5.27 -16.59
CA PHE A 98 -11.22 -4.65 -17.67
C PHE A 98 -10.33 -4.36 -18.87
N TYR A 99 -9.22 -3.66 -18.65
CA TYR A 99 -8.32 -3.25 -19.74
C TYR A 99 -7.61 -4.46 -20.37
N ARG A 100 -7.27 -5.49 -19.58
CA ARG A 100 -6.73 -6.76 -20.09
C ARG A 100 -7.73 -7.46 -21.00
N ALA A 101 -8.98 -7.63 -20.55
CA ALA A 101 -10.03 -8.27 -21.34
C ALA A 101 -10.33 -7.47 -22.63
N GLN A 102 -10.38 -6.14 -22.54
CA GLN A 102 -10.56 -5.26 -23.69
C GLN A 102 -9.43 -5.43 -24.72
N ALA A 103 -8.17 -5.43 -24.27
CA ALA A 103 -7.00 -5.62 -25.15
C ALA A 103 -7.00 -6.99 -25.82
N MET A 104 -7.48 -8.02 -25.13
CA MET A 104 -7.63 -9.39 -25.65
C MET A 104 -8.90 -9.60 -26.48
N ARG A 105 -9.71 -8.55 -26.72
CA ARG A 105 -11.02 -8.64 -27.41
C ARG A 105 -11.98 -9.65 -26.76
N GLN A 106 -11.84 -9.84 -25.45
CA GLN A 106 -12.73 -10.67 -24.64
C GLN A 106 -13.94 -9.86 -24.16
N PRO A 107 -15.06 -10.53 -23.80
CA PRO A 107 -16.20 -9.84 -23.23
C PRO A 107 -15.87 -9.12 -21.91
N VAL A 108 -16.29 -7.86 -21.83
CA VAL A 108 -16.11 -6.98 -20.66
C VAL A 108 -17.40 -6.75 -19.87
N HIS A 109 -18.50 -7.40 -20.25
CA HIS A 109 -19.71 -7.42 -19.44
C HIS A 109 -19.34 -7.97 -18.05
N ASN A 110 -19.73 -7.27 -16.98
CA ASN A 110 -19.36 -7.55 -15.58
C ASN A 110 -17.93 -7.20 -15.15
N LYS A 111 -17.14 -6.50 -15.96
CA LYS A 111 -15.86 -5.91 -15.50
C LYS A 111 -16.05 -4.40 -15.41
N PRO A 112 -16.18 -3.81 -14.20
CA PRO A 112 -16.26 -2.36 -14.10
C PRO A 112 -14.94 -1.75 -14.56
N ARG A 113 -14.99 -0.60 -15.23
CA ARG A 113 -13.79 0.11 -15.73
C ARG A 113 -12.94 0.67 -14.60
N ILE A 114 -13.58 1.03 -13.50
CA ILE A 114 -13.00 1.65 -12.32
C ILE A 114 -13.34 0.77 -11.12
N ILE A 115 -12.35 0.54 -10.26
CA ILE A 115 -12.55 -0.03 -8.93
C ILE A 115 -12.50 1.14 -7.95
N TYR A 116 -13.52 1.26 -7.12
CA TYR A 116 -13.54 2.15 -5.96
C TYR A 116 -13.46 1.29 -4.70
N CYS A 117 -12.47 1.57 -3.86
CA CYS A 117 -12.20 0.83 -2.61
C CYS A 117 -12.68 1.59 -1.36
N GLY A 118 -13.40 2.69 -1.53
CA GLY A 118 -14.05 3.38 -0.42
C GLY A 118 -15.49 2.92 -0.22
N GLU A 119 -16.08 3.36 0.89
CA GLU A 119 -17.49 3.21 1.20
C GLU A 119 -18.13 4.59 1.37
N GLU A 120 -19.46 4.64 1.40
CA GLU A 120 -20.21 5.88 1.68
C GLU A 120 -21.32 5.60 2.69
N THR A 121 -21.45 6.48 3.66
CA THR A 121 -22.69 6.66 4.44
C THR A 121 -23.43 7.87 3.87
N ASP A 122 -24.58 8.22 4.43
CA ASP A 122 -25.29 9.44 4.03
C ASP A 122 -24.40 10.67 4.27
N ASP A 123 -23.75 10.74 5.43
CA ASP A 123 -23.02 11.92 5.90
C ASP A 123 -21.49 11.88 5.66
N SER A 124 -20.91 10.71 5.39
CA SER A 124 -19.44 10.54 5.36
C SER A 124 -18.95 9.76 4.14
N ILE A 125 -17.71 10.06 3.72
CA ILE A 125 -16.93 9.27 2.77
C ILE A 125 -15.93 8.47 3.57
N LEU A 126 -15.88 7.15 3.36
CA LEU A 126 -14.96 6.26 4.05
C LEU A 126 -13.86 5.83 3.08
N LEU A 127 -12.60 6.13 3.41
CA LEU A 127 -11.45 5.74 2.62
C LEU A 127 -10.62 4.65 3.31
N PRO A 128 -9.97 3.75 2.54
CA PRO A 128 -8.97 2.85 3.11
C PRO A 128 -7.90 3.62 3.90
N ARG A 129 -7.43 3.06 5.01
CA ARG A 129 -6.38 3.71 5.85
C ARG A 129 -5.10 4.04 5.10
N GLY A 130 -4.78 3.27 4.06
CA GLY A 130 -3.65 3.56 3.16
C GLY A 130 -3.76 4.89 2.41
N CYS A 131 -4.95 5.50 2.34
CA CYS A 131 -5.15 6.82 1.72
C CYS A 131 -4.81 7.99 2.64
N ARG A 132 -4.38 7.75 3.90
CA ARG A 132 -4.16 8.78 4.93
C ARG A 132 -3.27 9.92 4.46
N GLU A 133 -2.13 9.62 3.87
CA GLU A 133 -1.23 10.69 3.39
C GLU A 133 -1.80 11.42 2.19
N ALA A 134 -2.43 10.70 1.27
CA ALA A 134 -3.00 11.29 0.07
C ALA A 134 -4.15 12.25 0.42
N VAL A 135 -4.95 11.94 1.44
CA VAL A 135 -6.05 12.81 1.87
C VAL A 135 -5.55 14.04 2.62
N VAL A 136 -4.52 13.88 3.47
CA VAL A 136 -3.87 15.01 4.14
C VAL A 136 -3.28 15.95 3.09
N ALA A 137 -2.52 15.43 2.14
CA ALA A 137 -1.95 16.24 1.06
C ALA A 137 -3.03 16.98 0.26
N LEU A 138 -4.08 16.26 -0.18
CA LEU A 138 -5.18 16.85 -0.97
C LEU A 138 -5.87 18.02 -0.25
N LEU A 139 -6.15 17.87 1.05
CA LEU A 139 -6.89 18.86 1.83
C LEU A 139 -5.98 20.03 2.25
N THR A 140 -4.74 19.75 2.64
CA THR A 140 -3.77 20.79 3.00
C THR A 140 -3.36 21.64 1.79
N ASP A 141 -3.22 21.03 0.60
CA ASP A 141 -2.97 21.77 -0.65
C ASP A 141 -4.12 22.74 -0.99
N ALA A 142 -5.34 22.44 -0.53
CA ALA A 142 -6.51 23.30 -0.65
C ALA A 142 -6.63 24.35 0.48
N GLY A 143 -5.69 24.38 1.43
CA GLY A 143 -5.67 25.31 2.56
C GLY A 143 -6.42 24.82 3.82
N CYS A 144 -6.78 23.53 3.89
CA CYS A 144 -7.46 22.96 5.05
C CYS A 144 -6.47 22.40 6.08
N THR A 145 -6.71 22.68 7.36
CA THR A 145 -6.01 22.05 8.47
C THR A 145 -6.66 20.69 8.78
N VAL A 146 -5.88 19.61 8.68
CA VAL A 146 -6.37 18.24 8.92
C VAL A 146 -5.95 17.76 10.30
N THR A 147 -6.93 17.35 11.12
CA THR A 147 -6.72 16.69 12.41
C THR A 147 -7.27 15.27 12.38
N PHE A 148 -6.83 14.44 13.32
CA PHE A 148 -7.27 13.05 13.43
C PHE A 148 -7.83 12.78 14.82
N ASP A 149 -8.96 12.08 14.87
CA ASP A 149 -9.50 11.45 16.08
C ASP A 149 -9.30 9.93 15.98
N ASP A 150 -8.43 9.38 16.84
CA ASP A 150 -8.05 7.96 16.79
C ASP A 150 -9.02 7.12 17.63
N GLU A 151 -10.01 6.54 16.95
CA GLU A 151 -10.99 5.61 17.53
C GLU A 151 -10.67 4.15 17.19
N ARG A 152 -9.42 3.84 16.84
CA ARG A 152 -9.00 2.47 16.50
C ARG A 152 -8.98 1.59 17.74
N ASN A 153 -9.21 0.29 17.53
CA ASN A 153 -9.08 -0.71 18.57
C ASN A 153 -7.60 -0.92 18.95
N GLN A 154 -7.23 -0.50 20.15
CA GLN A 154 -5.87 -0.62 20.70
C GLN A 154 -5.46 -2.06 21.04
N GLY A 155 -6.40 -3.00 21.01
CA GLY A 155 -6.20 -4.38 21.38
C GLY A 155 -6.01 -4.59 22.89
N LYS A 156 -5.63 -5.81 23.26
CA LYS A 156 -5.34 -6.26 24.62
C LYS A 156 -3.85 -6.43 24.79
N ARG A 157 -3.30 -5.86 25.87
CA ARG A 157 -1.89 -6.06 26.22
C ARG A 157 -1.62 -7.52 26.55
N ILE A 158 -0.50 -8.03 26.05
CA ILE A 158 -0.02 -9.39 26.30
C ILE A 158 1.40 -9.35 26.90
N ARG A 159 1.67 -10.25 27.84
CA ARG A 159 3.01 -10.41 28.43
C ARG A 159 3.79 -11.44 27.62
N VAL A 160 4.62 -10.95 26.72
CA VAL A 160 5.46 -11.79 25.85
C VAL A 160 6.87 -11.20 25.78
N LYS A 161 7.86 -12.07 25.55
CA LYS A 161 9.26 -11.70 25.31
C LYS A 161 9.75 -12.47 24.09
N PHE A 162 10.52 -11.79 23.24
CA PHE A 162 11.21 -12.44 22.14
C PHE A 162 12.44 -13.18 22.65
N ILE A 163 12.58 -14.46 22.30
CA ILE A 163 13.66 -15.36 22.76
C ILE A 163 14.69 -15.62 21.65
N GLY A 164 14.49 -15.05 20.45
CA GLY A 164 15.44 -15.15 19.34
C GLY A 164 16.43 -13.97 19.26
N SER A 165 17.22 -13.96 18.19
CA SER A 165 18.03 -12.81 17.78
C SER A 165 17.76 -12.45 16.33
N LEU A 166 17.80 -11.15 16.02
CA LEU A 166 17.68 -10.65 14.66
C LEU A 166 19.09 -10.47 14.06
N ARG A 167 19.27 -10.88 12.81
CA ARG A 167 20.44 -10.50 12.01
C ARG A 167 20.39 -8.99 11.72
N ALA A 168 21.52 -8.37 11.43
CA ALA A 168 21.57 -6.91 11.22
C ALA A 168 20.51 -6.37 10.22
N PRO A 169 20.32 -6.97 9.02
CA PRO A 169 19.30 -6.50 8.09
C PRO A 169 17.86 -6.68 8.60
N GLN A 170 17.62 -7.72 9.40
CA GLN A 170 16.30 -7.99 9.99
C GLN A 170 15.99 -6.98 11.10
N SER A 171 17.01 -6.58 11.88
CA SER A 171 16.89 -5.60 12.97
C SER A 171 16.59 -4.20 12.42
N GLU A 172 17.25 -3.81 11.33
CA GLU A 172 16.96 -2.57 10.60
C GLU A 172 15.53 -2.57 10.08
N ALA A 173 15.11 -3.63 9.39
CA ALA A 173 13.73 -3.77 8.91
C ALA A 173 12.70 -3.72 10.03
N ALA A 174 12.97 -4.39 11.17
CA ALA A 174 12.08 -4.37 12.33
C ALA A 174 11.99 -2.97 12.96
N LYS A 175 13.11 -2.24 13.03
CA LYS A 175 13.14 -0.87 13.55
C LYS A 175 12.30 0.06 12.69
N THR A 176 12.50 0.05 11.36
CA THR A 176 11.69 0.86 10.45
C THR A 176 10.21 0.53 10.55
N MET A 177 9.84 -0.76 10.63
CA MET A 177 8.44 -1.17 10.78
C MET A 177 7.79 -0.74 12.11
N LEU A 178 8.57 -0.37 13.14
CA LEU A 178 8.04 0.13 14.42
C LEU A 178 7.79 1.63 14.43
N GLU A 179 8.38 2.37 13.49
CA GLU A 179 8.18 3.82 13.34
C GLU A 179 6.78 4.15 12.79
N TYR A 180 6.09 3.16 12.23
CA TYR A 180 4.76 3.29 11.61
C TYR A 180 3.76 2.34 12.23
N ASP A 181 2.47 2.70 12.19
CA ASP A 181 1.36 1.84 12.63
C ASP A 181 1.01 0.77 11.58
N ASP A 182 0.98 1.16 10.30
CA ASP A 182 0.71 0.29 9.17
C ASP A 182 1.93 0.23 8.24
N GLY A 183 2.24 -0.94 7.69
CA GLY A 183 3.38 -1.10 6.79
C GLY A 183 3.42 -2.43 6.05
N ILE A 184 4.15 -2.48 4.94
CA ILE A 184 4.34 -3.67 4.11
C ILE A 184 5.82 -4.05 4.11
N LEU A 185 6.14 -5.20 4.70
CA LEU A 185 7.48 -5.79 4.64
C LEU A 185 7.63 -6.67 3.40
N VAL A 186 8.32 -6.18 2.38
CA VAL A 186 8.68 -6.95 1.18
C VAL A 186 10.06 -7.56 1.37
N ALA A 187 10.13 -8.88 1.48
CA ALA A 187 11.40 -9.59 1.63
C ALA A 187 11.35 -10.98 0.99
N PRO A 188 12.46 -11.49 0.44
CA PRO A 188 12.52 -12.81 -0.18
C PRO A 188 12.23 -13.94 0.82
N THR A 189 11.99 -15.14 0.29
CA THR A 189 11.92 -16.37 1.11
C THR A 189 13.27 -16.56 1.82
N GLY A 190 13.25 -17.07 3.05
CA GLY A 190 14.47 -17.23 3.85
C GLY A 190 14.98 -15.97 4.55
N PHE A 191 14.49 -14.76 4.23
CA PHE A 191 14.90 -13.53 4.93
C PHE A 191 14.55 -13.51 6.43
N GLY A 192 13.58 -14.33 6.86
CA GLY A 192 13.17 -14.40 8.25
C GLY A 192 11.96 -13.51 8.61
N LYS A 193 11.03 -13.32 7.67
CA LYS A 193 9.76 -12.58 7.91
C LYS A 193 9.04 -13.02 9.19
N THR A 194 9.00 -14.32 9.48
CA THR A 194 8.40 -14.86 10.71
C THR A 194 9.16 -14.43 11.96
N VAL A 195 10.50 -14.38 11.91
CA VAL A 195 11.34 -13.97 13.05
C VAL A 195 11.12 -12.48 13.33
N ILE A 196 11.13 -11.66 12.28
CA ILE A 196 10.84 -10.22 12.36
C ILE A 196 9.45 -9.99 12.93
N ALA A 197 8.43 -10.71 12.43
CA ALA A 197 7.07 -10.58 12.94
C ALA A 197 6.97 -10.95 14.43
N ALA A 198 7.66 -12.01 14.88
CA ALA A 198 7.69 -12.38 16.29
C ALA A 198 8.36 -11.30 17.17
N ASP A 199 9.45 -10.68 16.70
CA ASP A 199 10.09 -9.54 17.36
C ASP A 199 9.15 -8.32 17.43
N LEU A 200 8.46 -7.99 16.33
CA LEU A 200 7.48 -6.90 16.29
C LEU A 200 6.33 -7.12 17.28
N ILE A 201 5.77 -8.35 17.34
CA ILE A 201 4.72 -8.70 18.31
C ILE A 201 5.23 -8.53 19.75
N ALA A 202 6.45 -8.99 20.03
CA ALA A 202 7.05 -8.88 21.35
C ALA A 202 7.36 -7.44 21.77
N LYS A 203 7.69 -6.57 20.81
CA LYS A 203 7.91 -5.13 21.05
C LYS A 203 6.60 -4.38 21.23
N ARG A 204 5.58 -4.67 20.41
CA ARG A 204 4.25 -4.03 20.51
C ARG A 204 3.45 -4.52 21.72
N LYS A 205 3.63 -5.77 22.15
CA LYS A 205 2.97 -6.39 23.32
C LYS A 205 1.45 -6.29 23.29
N THR A 206 0.85 -6.48 22.12
CA THR A 206 -0.60 -6.46 21.90
C THR A 206 -1.03 -7.76 21.22
N ASN A 207 -2.23 -8.25 21.55
CA ASN A 207 -2.78 -9.43 20.88
C ASN A 207 -2.79 -9.25 19.36
N THR A 208 -2.30 -10.24 18.63
CA THR A 208 -2.05 -10.12 17.19
C THR A 208 -2.77 -11.24 16.45
N LEU A 209 -3.50 -10.87 15.38
CA LEU A 209 -4.07 -11.82 14.43
C LEU A 209 -3.07 -12.05 13.29
N ILE A 210 -2.73 -13.31 13.04
CA ILE A 210 -1.84 -13.69 11.93
C ILE A 210 -2.65 -14.53 10.95
N ILE A 211 -2.77 -14.04 9.71
CA ILE A 211 -3.53 -14.70 8.64
C ILE A 211 -2.54 -15.41 7.70
N ILE A 212 -2.77 -16.70 7.46
CA ILE A 212 -1.85 -17.57 6.74
C ILE A 212 -2.62 -18.39 5.70
N ARG A 213 -1.96 -18.69 4.56
CA ARG A 213 -2.57 -19.40 3.43
C ARG A 213 -2.87 -20.89 3.64
N SER A 214 -2.27 -21.55 4.64
CA SER A 214 -2.41 -23.00 4.86
C SER A 214 -2.25 -23.39 6.33
N SER A 215 -2.87 -24.51 6.70
CA SER A 215 -2.76 -25.13 8.02
C SER A 215 -1.32 -25.54 8.35
N SER A 216 -0.59 -26.12 7.40
CA SER A 216 0.81 -26.52 7.58
C SER A 216 1.71 -25.35 8.00
N LEU A 217 1.53 -24.17 7.40
CA LEU A 217 2.30 -22.98 7.73
C LEU A 217 1.84 -22.39 9.08
N MET A 218 0.55 -22.51 9.41
CA MET A 218 0.03 -22.14 10.74
C MET A 218 0.68 -22.96 11.85
N GLU A 219 0.83 -24.27 11.66
CA GLU A 219 1.51 -25.15 12.62
C GLU A 219 2.98 -24.75 12.82
N GLN A 220 3.69 -24.47 11.73
CA GLN A 220 5.07 -23.95 11.81
C GLN A 220 5.16 -22.63 12.59
N TRP A 221 4.21 -21.72 12.41
CA TRP A 221 4.16 -20.48 13.17
C TRP A 221 3.88 -20.73 14.65
N ARG A 222 2.94 -21.60 14.97
CA ARG A 222 2.61 -21.99 16.35
C ARG A 222 3.82 -22.56 17.06
N ASP A 223 4.55 -23.47 16.42
CA ASP A 223 5.71 -24.13 17.02
C ASP A 223 6.87 -23.14 17.21
N ARG A 224 7.13 -22.26 16.23
CA ARG A 224 8.16 -21.20 16.36
C ARG A 224 7.85 -20.22 17.48
N LEU A 225 6.58 -19.81 17.62
CA LEU A 225 6.17 -18.90 18.69
C LEU A 225 6.18 -19.56 20.07
N ARG A 226 5.89 -20.87 20.17
CA ARG A 226 5.92 -21.61 21.44
C ARG A 226 7.35 -21.93 21.91
N TYR A 227 8.21 -22.39 21.01
CA TYR A 227 9.53 -22.92 21.38
C TYR A 227 10.68 -21.95 21.10
N GLY A 228 10.43 -20.81 20.45
CA GLY A 228 11.45 -19.79 20.20
C GLY A 228 12.54 -20.22 19.20
N HIS A 229 12.35 -21.31 18.45
CA HIS A 229 13.30 -21.78 17.45
C HIS A 229 13.25 -20.89 16.19
N PHE A 230 13.89 -19.74 16.28
CA PHE A 230 14.18 -18.87 15.15
C PHE A 230 15.66 -19.07 14.78
N ARG A 231 15.94 -19.90 13.77
CA ARG A 231 17.29 -20.07 13.18
C ARG A 231 17.55 -18.99 12.11
#